data_AF-T0LEV1-F1
#
_entry.id   AF-T0LEV1-F1
#
_cell.length_a   1.000
_cell.length_b   1.000
_cell.length_c   1.000
_cell.angle_alpha   90.00
_cell.angle_beta   90.00
_cell.angle_gamma   90.00
#
_symmetry.space_group_name_H-M   'P 1'
#
loop_
_entity.id
_entity.type
_entity.pdbx_description
1 polymer ?
#
loop_
_entity_poly.entity_id
_entity_poly.type
_entity_poly.pdbx_seq_one_letter_code
_entity_poly.pdbx_strand_id
1 'polypeptide(L)'
;MNGDQSLTYQSRRGSKLENGNGQEETKDEKPLVPDTSAILTGSVNLLGENIVVPSMVLWEIAKGKPARIIKDQEEMLKVVEPQKSSITKIREQAGITGDLKYLSETDIEVLAVAFEIKGKVITNDYSMQNVAKTMGHSI
;
A
#
# COMPACT_ATOMS: atom_id res chain seq x y z
N MET A 1 -17.09 49.21 7.62
CA MET A 1 -17.78 48.13 6.88
C MET A 1 -16.78 47.54 5.90
N ASN A 2 -16.53 46.23 6.07
CA ASN A 2 -16.09 45.24 5.08
C ASN A 2 -14.71 45.45 4.44
N GLY A 3 -13.78 44.49 4.43
CA GLY A 3 -13.86 43.10 4.84
C GLY A 3 -12.70 42.33 4.20
N ASP A 4 -12.27 41.34 4.96
CA ASP A 4 -11.62 40.10 4.56
C ASP A 4 -10.08 39.99 4.50
N GLN A 5 -9.64 39.02 5.30
CA GLN A 5 -8.28 38.54 5.50
C GLN A 5 -8.08 37.34 4.58
N SER A 6 -6.95 37.25 3.88
CA SER A 6 -6.47 35.95 3.43
C SER A 6 -4.96 35.87 3.61
N LEU A 7 -4.58 35.22 4.72
CA LEU A 7 -3.25 34.71 4.98
C LEU A 7 -2.95 33.59 3.98
N THR A 8 -2.10 33.87 2.99
CA THR A 8 -1.55 32.81 2.15
C THR A 8 -0.51 32.03 2.97
N TYR A 9 -0.87 30.80 3.32
CA TYR A 9 -0.02 29.81 3.95
C TYR A 9 1.29 29.66 3.16
N GLN A 10 2.41 29.99 3.79
CA GLN A 10 3.72 29.67 3.24
C GLN A 10 3.92 28.15 3.25
N SER A 11 3.93 27.55 2.07
CA SER A 11 4.39 26.18 1.84
C SER A 11 5.91 26.16 2.04
N ARG A 12 6.35 25.67 3.20
CA ARG A 12 7.77 25.50 3.54
C ARG A 12 8.19 24.04 3.36
N ARG A 13 9.26 23.89 2.57
CA ARG A 13 10.27 22.80 2.53
C ARG A 13 10.01 21.65 1.56
N GLY A 14 10.36 21.89 0.30
CA GLY A 14 11.28 21.01 -0.42
C GLY A 14 12.63 21.70 -0.49
N SER A 15 13.68 21.17 0.16
CA SER A 15 15.04 21.68 0.04
C SER A 15 15.57 21.32 -1.35
N LYS A 16 15.69 22.35 -2.20
CA LYS A 16 16.25 22.29 -3.54
C LYS A 16 17.75 21.99 -3.45
N LEU A 17 18.18 20.83 -3.94
CA LEU A 17 19.58 20.59 -4.33
C LEU A 17 19.55 20.44 -5.85
N GLU A 18 20.07 21.46 -6.54
CA GLU A 18 20.27 21.42 -7.99
C GLU A 18 21.54 20.63 -8.29
N ASN A 19 21.39 19.47 -8.93
CA ASN A 19 22.50 18.82 -9.61
C ASN A 19 22.32 19.02 -11.12
N GLY A 20 23.35 19.57 -11.76
CA GLY A 20 23.33 20.08 -13.14
C GLY A 20 23.34 19.02 -14.23
N ASN A 21 22.30 18.18 -14.29
CA ASN A 21 21.92 17.42 -15.48
C ASN A 21 20.38 17.38 -15.51
N GLY A 22 19.78 18.06 -16.47
CA GLY A 22 18.32 18.23 -16.63
C GLY A 22 17.58 16.97 -17.06
N GLN A 23 17.74 15.89 -16.31
CA GLN A 23 16.87 14.72 -16.34
C GLN A 23 16.23 14.63 -14.95
N GLU A 24 14.91 14.81 -14.88
CA GLU A 24 14.13 14.40 -13.72
C GLU A 24 14.35 12.89 -13.54
N GLU A 25 15.26 12.50 -12.65
CA GLU A 25 15.19 11.19 -12.04
C GLU A 25 13.90 11.20 -11.20
N THR A 26 12.83 10.63 -11.77
CA THR A 26 11.69 10.21 -10.97
C THR A 26 12.28 9.29 -9.89
N LYS A 27 12.24 9.71 -8.63
CA LYS A 27 12.49 8.76 -7.54
C LYS A 27 11.54 7.60 -7.79
N ASP A 28 12.06 6.41 -8.11
CA ASP A 28 11.25 5.20 -8.20
C ASP A 28 10.61 4.98 -6.82
N GLU A 29 9.42 5.56 -6.63
CA GLU A 29 8.65 5.35 -5.43
C GLU A 29 8.25 3.88 -5.41
N LYS A 30 8.40 3.21 -4.26
CA LYS A 30 8.06 1.79 -4.15
C LYS A 30 6.55 1.61 -4.38
N PRO A 31 6.11 0.61 -5.16
CA PRO A 31 4.69 0.31 -5.35
C PRO A 31 3.98 0.14 -4.01
N LEU A 32 2.80 0.75 -3.85
CA LEU A 32 2.00 0.63 -2.65
C LEU A 32 1.06 -0.56 -2.77
N VAL A 33 1.01 -1.36 -1.73
CA VAL A 33 0.17 -2.57 -1.63
C VAL A 33 -0.77 -2.39 -0.44
N PRO A 34 -2.01 -1.91 -0.67
CA PRO A 34 -2.95 -1.68 0.40
C PRO A 34 -3.62 -2.98 0.86
N ASP A 35 -3.85 -3.09 2.17
CA ASP A 35 -4.79 -4.06 2.72
C ASP A 35 -6.25 -3.55 2.59
N THR A 36 -7.22 -4.37 2.98
CA THR A 36 -8.63 -3.99 2.97
C THR A 36 -8.88 -2.73 3.79
N SER A 37 -8.28 -2.61 4.99
CA SER A 37 -8.52 -1.49 5.89
C SER A 37 -8.06 -0.15 5.31
N ALA A 38 -6.94 -0.12 4.58
CA ALA A 38 -6.41 1.05 3.92
C ALA A 38 -7.36 1.56 2.82
N ILE A 39 -7.97 0.63 2.07
CA ILE A 39 -8.97 0.97 1.06
C ILE A 39 -10.26 1.50 1.70
N LEU A 40 -10.79 0.78 2.70
CA LEU A 40 -12.05 1.14 3.34
C LEU A 40 -11.99 2.48 4.08
N THR A 41 -10.83 2.85 4.61
CA THR A 41 -10.61 4.10 5.33
C THR A 41 -10.25 5.28 4.42
N GLY A 42 -10.04 5.04 3.11
CA GLY A 42 -9.59 6.06 2.18
C GLY A 42 -8.14 6.51 2.41
N SER A 43 -7.33 5.68 3.06
CA SER A 43 -5.90 5.97 3.34
C SER A 43 -5.02 5.84 2.10
N VAL A 44 -5.57 5.38 0.98
CA VAL A 44 -4.88 5.19 -0.31
C VAL A 44 -5.75 5.70 -1.45
N ASN A 45 -5.14 6.34 -2.45
CA ASN A 45 -5.79 6.66 -3.71
C ASN A 45 -5.62 5.48 -4.68
N LEU A 46 -6.67 4.69 -4.86
CA LEU A 46 -6.65 3.48 -5.71
C LEU A 46 -6.34 3.75 -7.19
N LEU A 47 -6.58 4.98 -7.67
CA LEU A 47 -6.27 5.40 -9.04
C LEU A 47 -4.87 6.02 -9.17
N GLY A 48 -4.06 5.96 -8.11
CA GLY A 48 -2.66 6.38 -8.16
C GLY A 48 -1.83 5.47 -9.05
N GLU A 49 -0.87 6.04 -9.78
CA GLU A 49 -0.06 5.33 -10.77
C GLU A 49 0.80 4.19 -10.19
N ASN A 50 0.99 4.17 -8.86
CA ASN A 50 1.89 3.24 -8.18
C ASN A 50 1.16 2.31 -7.19
N ILE A 51 -0.14 2.03 -7.40
CA ILE A 51 -0.90 1.09 -6.56
C ILE A 51 -0.92 -0.31 -7.20
N VAL A 52 -0.74 -1.33 -6.37
CA VAL A 52 -0.96 -2.74 -6.72
C VAL A 52 -1.91 -3.35 -5.70
N VAL A 53 -3.07 -3.83 -6.16
CA VAL A 53 -4.12 -4.40 -5.30
C VAL A 53 -3.99 -5.93 -5.28
N PRO A 54 -3.81 -6.56 -4.12
CA PRO A 54 -3.86 -8.02 -4.03
C PRO A 54 -5.25 -8.56 -4.39
N SER A 55 -5.29 -9.67 -5.12
CA SER A 55 -6.52 -10.30 -5.61
C SER A 55 -7.52 -10.64 -4.49
N MET A 56 -7.04 -11.14 -3.35
CA MET A 56 -7.89 -11.47 -2.19
C MET A 56 -8.46 -10.23 -1.51
N VAL A 57 -7.75 -9.10 -1.51
CA VAL A 57 -8.27 -7.82 -0.99
C VAL A 57 -9.45 -7.36 -1.85
N LEU A 58 -9.29 -7.40 -3.17
CA LEU A 58 -10.37 -7.05 -4.10
C LEU A 58 -11.59 -7.95 -3.89
N TRP A 59 -11.37 -9.27 -3.80
CA TRP A 59 -12.41 -10.26 -3.55
C TRP A 59 -13.16 -10.05 -2.24
N GLU A 60 -12.44 -9.74 -1.16
CA GLU A 60 -13.02 -9.47 0.15
C GLU A 60 -13.96 -8.26 0.11
N ILE A 61 -13.53 -7.18 -0.56
CA ILE A 61 -14.34 -5.97 -0.74
C ILE A 61 -15.56 -6.25 -1.64
N ALA A 62 -15.35 -6.92 -2.77
CA ALA A 62 -16.40 -7.21 -3.75
C ALA A 62 -17.52 -8.10 -3.19
N LYS A 63 -17.18 -9.00 -2.26
CA LYS A 63 -18.17 -9.84 -1.55
C LYS A 63 -18.88 -9.13 -0.40
N GLY A 64 -18.29 -8.07 0.12
CA GLY A 64 -18.79 -7.36 1.29
C GLY A 64 -19.82 -6.28 0.97
N LYS A 65 -20.41 -5.71 2.02
CA LYS A 65 -21.16 -4.46 1.95
C LYS A 65 -20.40 -3.30 1.28
N PRO A 66 -19.05 -3.19 1.39
CA PRO A 66 -18.30 -2.10 0.77
C PRO A 66 -18.04 -2.22 -0.73
N ALA A 67 -18.59 -3.22 -1.45
CA ALA A 67 -18.36 -3.42 -2.88
C ALA A 67 -18.55 -2.15 -3.75
N ARG A 68 -19.42 -1.22 -3.33
CA ARG A 68 -19.65 0.06 -4.02
C ARG A 68 -18.40 0.96 -4.08
N ILE A 69 -17.42 0.78 -3.19
CA ILE A 69 -16.19 1.59 -3.14
C ILE A 69 -15.33 1.38 -4.39
N ILE A 70 -15.30 0.15 -4.90
CA ILE A 70 -14.42 -0.26 -6.01
C ILE A 70 -15.16 -0.44 -7.34
N LYS A 71 -16.51 -0.48 -7.31
CA LYS A 71 -17.33 -0.89 -8.46
C LYS A 71 -17.04 -0.13 -9.74
N ASP A 72 -16.86 1.19 -9.66
CA ASP A 72 -16.64 2.03 -10.85
C ASP A 72 -15.16 2.09 -11.27
N GLN A 73 -14.27 1.54 -10.45
CA GLN A 73 -12.82 1.63 -10.62
C GLN A 73 -12.16 0.27 -10.89
N GLU A 74 -12.88 -0.84 -10.70
CA GLU A 74 -12.35 -2.20 -10.71
C GLU A 74 -11.53 -2.54 -11.97
N GLU A 75 -12.01 -2.15 -13.15
CA GLU A 75 -11.33 -2.38 -14.43
C GLU A 75 -10.01 -1.61 -14.58
N MET A 76 -9.80 -0.56 -13.80
CA MET A 76 -8.59 0.27 -13.81
C MET A 76 -7.57 -0.16 -12.75
N LEU A 77 -7.94 -1.07 -11.84
CA LEU A 77 -7.04 -1.51 -10.77
C LEU A 77 -5.99 -2.47 -11.31
N LYS A 78 -4.74 -2.26 -10.91
CA LYS A 78 -3.67 -3.23 -11.13
C LYS A 78 -3.77 -4.34 -10.07
N VAL A 79 -4.48 -5.40 -10.42
CA VAL A 79 -4.71 -6.55 -9.54
C VAL A 79 -3.62 -7.60 -9.74
N VAL A 80 -3.07 -8.14 -8.65
CA VAL A 80 -1.98 -9.14 -8.69
C VAL A 80 -2.27 -10.29 -7.71
N GLU A 81 -2.00 -11.51 -8.15
CA GLU A 81 -1.93 -12.71 -7.31
C GLU A 81 -0.45 -13.09 -7.11
N PRO A 82 0.00 -13.38 -5.89
CA PRO A 82 1.39 -13.74 -5.65
C PRO A 82 1.70 -15.18 -6.06
N GLN A 83 2.97 -15.46 -6.28
CA GLN A 83 3.48 -16.82 -6.44
C GLN A 83 3.39 -17.60 -5.12
N LYS A 84 3.14 -18.92 -5.26
CA LYS A 84 3.10 -19.85 -4.12
C LYS A 84 4.37 -19.84 -3.28
N SER A 85 5.54 -19.69 -3.91
CA SER A 85 6.83 -19.59 -3.21
C SER A 85 6.89 -18.38 -2.27
N SER A 86 6.29 -17.26 -2.67
CA SER A 86 6.25 -16.05 -1.85
C SER A 86 5.30 -16.22 -0.69
N ILE A 87 4.13 -16.84 -0.90
CA ILE A 87 3.22 -17.23 0.20
C ILE A 87 3.95 -18.10 1.22
N THR A 88 4.66 -19.14 0.78
CA THR A 88 5.45 -20.00 1.68
C THR A 88 6.46 -19.19 2.47
N LYS A 89 7.21 -18.31 1.81
CA LYS A 89 8.20 -17.46 2.48
C LYS A 89 7.57 -16.52 3.51
N ILE A 90 6.43 -15.89 3.20
CA ILE A 90 5.71 -15.03 4.17
C ILE A 90 5.29 -15.83 5.39
N ARG A 91 4.77 -17.04 5.21
CA ARG A 91 4.38 -17.89 6.34
C ARG A 91 5.57 -18.26 7.24
N GLU A 92 6.73 -18.53 6.65
CA GLU A 92 7.96 -18.74 7.42
C GLU A 92 8.36 -17.50 8.21
N GLN A 93 8.33 -16.31 7.59
CA GLN A 93 8.63 -15.05 8.27
C GLN A 93 7.64 -14.74 9.39
N ALA A 94 6.35 -14.96 9.16
CA ALA A 94 5.32 -14.82 10.18
C ALA A 94 5.47 -15.83 11.33
N GLY A 95 6.02 -17.01 11.04
CA GLY A 95 6.40 -17.98 12.07
C GLY A 95 7.55 -17.48 12.94
N ILE A 96 8.54 -16.83 12.34
CA ILE A 96 9.70 -16.25 13.03
C ILE A 96 9.29 -15.09 13.94
N THR A 97 8.37 -14.23 13.51
CA THR A 97 7.87 -13.13 14.36
C THR A 97 6.86 -13.58 15.41
N GLY A 98 6.29 -14.79 15.25
CA GLY A 98 5.23 -15.31 16.11
C GLY A 98 3.82 -14.80 15.74
N ASP A 99 3.70 -14.08 14.63
CA ASP A 99 2.47 -13.42 14.20
C ASP A 99 1.59 -14.31 13.30
N LEU A 100 2.09 -15.46 12.81
CA LEU A 100 1.38 -16.31 11.85
C LEU A 100 -0.06 -16.65 12.25
N LYS A 101 -0.34 -16.84 13.54
CA LYS A 101 -1.69 -17.18 14.05
C LYS A 101 -2.67 -16.00 14.08
N TYR A 102 -2.19 -14.77 13.90
CA TYR A 102 -2.98 -13.55 13.88
C TYR A 102 -3.25 -13.04 12.46
N LEU A 103 -2.55 -13.60 11.46
CA LEU A 103 -2.71 -13.23 10.06
C LEU A 103 -3.79 -14.09 9.40
N SER A 104 -4.69 -13.45 8.68
CA SER A 104 -5.61 -14.10 7.75
C SER A 104 -4.90 -14.50 6.45
N GLU A 105 -5.56 -15.31 5.63
CA GLU A 105 -5.08 -15.63 4.28
C GLU A 105 -4.93 -14.37 3.40
N THR A 106 -5.86 -13.41 3.54
CA THR A 106 -5.78 -12.11 2.86
C THR A 106 -4.51 -11.36 3.28
N ASP A 107 -4.18 -11.34 4.57
CA ASP A 107 -2.97 -10.65 5.08
C ASP A 107 -1.68 -11.30 4.55
N ILE A 108 -1.65 -12.64 4.49
CA ILE A 108 -0.55 -13.39 3.90
C ILE A 108 -0.38 -13.04 2.42
N GLU A 109 -1.47 -12.92 1.66
CA GLU A 109 -1.43 -12.52 0.26
C GLU A 109 -0.89 -11.09 0.08
N VAL A 110 -1.37 -10.13 0.87
CA VAL A 110 -0.90 -8.73 0.85
C VAL A 110 0.61 -8.67 1.06
N LEU A 111 1.11 -9.36 2.08
CA LEU A 111 2.54 -9.42 2.39
C LEU A 111 3.33 -10.11 1.27
N ALA A 112 2.78 -11.15 0.64
CA ALA A 112 3.44 -11.89 -0.42
C ALA A 112 3.55 -11.07 -1.72
N VAL A 113 2.48 -10.36 -2.10
CA VAL A 113 2.51 -9.43 -3.24
C VAL A 113 3.53 -8.33 -3.00
N ALA A 114 3.51 -7.71 -1.81
CA ALA A 114 4.48 -6.68 -1.45
C ALA A 114 5.92 -7.19 -1.52
N PHE A 115 6.17 -8.40 -1.02
CA PHE A 115 7.49 -9.03 -1.09
C PHE A 115 7.98 -9.24 -2.53
N GLU A 116 7.13 -9.72 -3.44
CA GLU A 116 7.49 -9.99 -4.83
C GLU A 116 7.86 -8.74 -5.61
N ILE A 117 7.03 -7.70 -5.47
CA ILE A 117 7.18 -6.47 -6.25
C ILE A 117 8.09 -5.45 -5.56
N LYS A 118 8.68 -5.81 -4.41
CA LYS A 118 9.45 -4.90 -3.53
C LYS A 118 8.65 -3.66 -3.11
N GLY A 119 7.35 -3.87 -2.88
CA GLY A 119 6.37 -2.84 -2.57
C GLY A 119 6.30 -2.48 -1.09
N LYS A 120 5.65 -1.37 -0.79
CA LYS A 120 5.34 -0.89 0.55
C LYS A 120 3.91 -1.30 0.93
N VAL A 121 3.76 -2.02 2.03
CA VAL A 121 2.44 -2.37 2.56
C VAL A 121 1.80 -1.14 3.19
N ILE A 122 0.52 -0.86 2.84
CA ILE A 122 -0.29 0.15 3.52
C ILE A 122 -1.28 -0.59 4.42
N THR A 123 -1.04 -0.53 5.73
CA THR A 123 -1.83 -1.24 6.74
C THR A 123 -1.73 -0.54 8.11
N ASN A 124 -2.76 -0.69 8.92
CA ASN A 124 -2.75 -0.32 10.34
C ASN A 124 -2.55 -1.54 11.27
N ASP A 125 -2.39 -2.75 10.73
CA ASP A 125 -2.25 -3.98 11.51
C ASP A 125 -0.80 -4.19 12.01
N TYR A 126 -0.63 -4.37 13.32
CA TYR A 126 0.69 -4.57 13.94
C TYR A 126 1.34 -5.89 13.56
N SER A 127 0.56 -6.96 13.38
CA SER A 127 1.05 -8.29 12.99
C SER A 127 1.63 -8.23 11.58
N MET A 128 0.92 -7.58 10.64
CA MET A 128 1.42 -7.34 9.28
C MET A 128 2.68 -6.48 9.27
N GLN A 129 2.73 -5.40 10.06
CA GLN A 129 3.90 -4.55 10.18
C GLN A 129 5.13 -5.29 10.72
N ASN A 130 4.95 -6.18 11.69
CA ASN A 130 6.03 -6.99 12.24
C ASN A 130 6.65 -7.90 11.18
N VAL A 131 5.82 -8.60 10.39
CA VAL A 131 6.29 -9.44 9.30
C VAL A 131 6.93 -8.60 8.19
N ALA A 132 6.35 -7.46 7.83
CA ALA A 132 6.91 -6.56 6.83
C ALA A 132 8.34 -6.10 7.15
N LYS A 133 8.64 -5.86 8.43
CA LYS A 133 9.99 -5.49 8.90
C LYS A 133 11.03 -6.57 8.66
N THR A 134 10.68 -7.85 8.79
CA THR A 134 11.65 -8.94 8.57
C THR A 134 12.08 -9.05 7.11
N MET A 135 11.26 -8.52 6.20
CA MET A 135 11.52 -8.54 4.76
C MET A 135 12.37 -7.36 4.27
N GLY A 136 12.81 -6.45 5.16
CA GLY A 136 13.55 -5.24 4.78
C GLY A 136 12.70 -4.20 4.04
N HIS A 137 11.36 -4.29 4.14
CA HIS A 137 10.46 -3.33 3.53
C HIS A 137 10.16 -2.17 4.49
N SER A 138 10.16 -0.95 3.96
CA SER A 138 9.79 0.25 4.72
C SER A 138 8.27 0.33 4.77
N ILE A 139 7.71 0.06 5.95
CA ILE A 139 6.32 0.38 6.32
C ILE A 139 6.10 1.88 6.50
#